data_AF-A0A9D6KFQ0-F1
#
_entry.id   AF-A0A9D6KFQ0-F1
#
_cell.length_a   1.000
_cell.length_b   1.000
_cell.length_c   1.000
_cell.angle_alpha   90.00
_cell.angle_beta   90.00
_cell.angle_gamma   90.00
#
_symmetry.space_group_name_H-M   'P 1'
#
loop_
_entity.id
_entity.type
_entity.pdbx_description
1 polymer ?
#
loop_
_entity_poly.entity_id
_entity_poly.type
_entity_poly.pdbx_seq_one_letter_code
_entity_poly.pdbx_strand_id
1 'polypeptide(L)'
;MANESLPIACDLNAFTGDERVCYEALATAVRSGVREVRELADGFALRLDSSASQAAAEFVLFERRCCPFFRIALEWEPAAGPLWLRLTGGEGVKEFVAARVRDVNPSAQCRC
;
A
#
# COMPACT_ATOMS: atom_id res chain seq x y z
N MET A 1 1.68 4.57 -28.22
CA MET A 1 2.51 4.91 -27.05
C MET A 1 2.26 3.82 -26.03
N ALA A 2 3.31 3.11 -25.62
CA ALA A 2 3.29 1.74 -25.10
C ALA A 2 2.13 1.42 -24.14
N ASN A 3 1.16 0.64 -24.63
CA ASN A 3 0.23 -0.12 -23.82
C ASN A 3 0.88 -1.48 -23.53
N GLU A 4 2.07 -1.46 -22.96
CA GLU A 4 2.69 -2.63 -22.36
C GLU A 4 2.11 -2.75 -20.97
N SER A 5 1.24 -3.73 -20.78
CA SER A 5 0.69 -4.10 -19.48
C SER A 5 1.85 -4.33 -18.52
N LEU A 6 2.08 -3.40 -17.59
CA LEU A 6 3.15 -3.52 -16.61
C LEU A 6 2.97 -4.82 -15.82
N PRO A 7 4.04 -5.61 -15.60
CA PRO A 7 3.94 -6.85 -14.86
C PRO A 7 3.50 -6.55 -13.43
N ILE A 8 2.50 -7.29 -12.94
CA ILE A 8 1.97 -7.15 -11.58
C ILE A 8 2.85 -7.99 -10.64
N ALA A 9 4.02 -7.45 -10.30
CA ALA A 9 4.98 -8.07 -9.40
C ALA A 9 5.87 -7.03 -8.72
N CYS A 10 6.28 -7.28 -7.48
CA CYS A 10 7.29 -6.45 -6.82
C CYS A 10 8.66 -6.65 -7.47
N ASP A 11 9.27 -5.58 -7.95
CA ASP A 11 10.67 -5.56 -8.34
C ASP A 11 11.56 -5.15 -7.15
N LEU A 12 12.00 -6.13 -6.37
CA LEU A 12 12.91 -5.90 -5.24
C LEU A 12 14.35 -5.55 -5.69
N ASN A 13 14.68 -5.71 -6.97
CA ASN A 13 15.96 -5.27 -7.52
C ASN A 13 15.99 -3.76 -7.76
N ALA A 14 14.84 -3.07 -7.64
CA ALA A 14 14.77 -1.61 -7.65
C ALA A 14 15.49 -0.95 -6.47
N PHE A 15 15.89 -1.71 -5.45
CA PHE A 15 16.49 -1.23 -4.20
C PHE A 15 17.90 -1.81 -3.98
N THR A 16 18.79 -0.97 -3.44
CA THR A 16 20.04 -1.37 -2.79
C THR A 16 19.80 -2.15 -1.48
N GLY A 17 20.85 -2.73 -0.90
CA GLY A 17 20.75 -3.44 0.38
C GLY A 17 20.20 -2.59 1.52
N ASP A 18 20.73 -1.38 1.70
CA ASP A 18 20.28 -0.44 2.75
C ASP A 18 18.85 0.04 2.50
N GLU A 19 18.52 0.32 1.23
CA GLU A 19 17.16 0.69 0.83
C GLU A 19 16.14 -0.41 1.14
N ARG A 20 16.49 -1.69 1.03
CA ARG A 20 15.60 -2.81 1.40
C ARG A 20 15.32 -2.81 2.91
N VAL A 21 16.32 -2.52 3.73
CA VAL A 21 16.15 -2.43 5.20
C VAL A 21 15.23 -1.26 5.55
N CYS A 22 15.47 -0.08 4.95
CA CYS A 22 14.60 1.09 5.13
C CYS A 22 13.17 0.80 4.66
N TYR A 23 13.02 0.20 3.48
CA TYR A 23 11.72 -0.17 2.93
C TYR A 23 10.95 -1.11 3.86
N GLU A 24 11.59 -2.15 4.42
CA GLU A 24 10.92 -3.08 5.32
C GLU A 24 10.49 -2.42 6.64
N ALA A 25 11.30 -1.49 7.17
CA ALA A 25 10.94 -0.69 8.34
C ALA A 25 9.73 0.22 8.07
N LEU A 26 9.72 0.91 6.93
CA LEU A 26 8.60 1.74 6.49
C LEU A 26 7.33 0.91 6.26
N ALA A 27 7.45 -0.21 5.55
CA ALA A 27 6.34 -1.12 5.31
C ALA A 27 5.75 -1.62 6.63
N THR A 28 6.60 -2.01 7.60
CA THR A 28 6.16 -2.43 8.93
C THR A 28 5.43 -1.32 9.69
N ALA A 29 5.93 -0.08 9.63
CA ALA A 29 5.29 1.06 10.27
C ALA A 29 3.92 1.36 9.64
N VAL A 30 3.81 1.34 8.31
CA VAL A 30 2.53 1.52 7.60
C VAL A 30 1.55 0.40 7.96
N ARG A 31 1.98 -0.86 7.90
CA ARG A 31 1.16 -2.03 8.25
C ARG A 31 0.63 -1.95 9.69
N SER A 32 1.50 -1.59 10.64
CA SER A 32 1.13 -1.42 12.06
C SER A 32 0.22 -0.20 12.29
N GLY A 33 0.25 0.76 11.38
CA GLY A 33 -0.60 1.95 11.37
C GLY A 33 -2.00 1.71 10.80
N VAL A 34 -2.27 0.57 10.14
CA VAL A 34 -3.58 0.28 9.57
C VAL A 34 -4.62 0.15 10.69
N ARG A 35 -5.75 0.83 10.53
CA ARG A 35 -6.90 0.82 11.46
C ARG A 35 -8.16 0.30 10.80
N GLU A 36 -8.23 0.38 9.48
CA GLU A 36 -9.36 -0.06 8.69
C GLU A 36 -8.90 -0.42 7.28
N VAL A 37 -9.52 -1.45 6.72
CA VAL A 37 -9.35 -1.86 5.34
C VAL A 37 -10.70 -1.73 4.65
N ARG A 38 -10.74 -0.98 3.56
CA ARG A 38 -11.92 -0.85 2.70
C ARG A 38 -11.60 -1.37 1.31
N GLU A 39 -12.41 -2.33 0.86
CA GLU A 39 -12.37 -2.82 -0.52
C GLU A 39 -12.95 -1.78 -1.48
N LEU A 40 -12.30 -1.60 -2.63
CA LEU A 40 -12.76 -0.78 -3.74
C LEU A 40 -13.02 -1.66 -4.98
N ALA A 41 -13.58 -1.08 -6.03
CA ALA A 41 -13.80 -1.81 -7.28
C ALA A 41 -12.47 -2.24 -7.94
N ASP A 42 -11.44 -1.42 -7.83
CA ASP A 42 -10.15 -1.50 -8.52
C ASP A 42 -8.95 -1.63 -7.58
N GLY A 43 -9.18 -1.93 -6.29
CA GLY A 43 -8.13 -2.03 -5.29
C GLY A 43 -8.63 -1.94 -3.86
N PHE A 44 -7.83 -1.31 -3.00
CA PHE A 44 -8.12 -1.15 -1.57
C PHE A 44 -7.75 0.24 -1.07
N ALA A 45 -8.47 0.70 -0.04
CA ALA A 45 -8.12 1.86 0.76
C ALA A 45 -7.82 1.42 2.20
N LEU A 46 -6.69 1.85 2.73
CA LEU A 46 -6.25 1.58 4.09
C LEU A 46 -6.36 2.86 4.90
N ARG A 47 -7.17 2.86 5.95
CA ARG A 47 -7.18 3.97 6.89
C ARG A 47 -6.00 3.81 7.83
N LEU A 48 -5.13 4.80 7.85
CA LEU A 48 -3.95 4.83 8.67
C LEU A 48 -4.18 5.74 9.88
N ASP A 49 -3.54 5.36 10.97
CA ASP A 49 -3.28 6.26 12.10
C ASP A 49 -2.44 7.46 11.65
N SER A 50 -2.70 8.64 12.20
CA SER A 50 -1.96 9.86 11.85
C SER A 50 -0.46 9.74 12.14
N SER A 51 -0.09 8.93 13.14
CA SER A 51 1.33 8.63 13.47
C SER A 51 2.08 7.93 12.34
N ALA A 52 1.39 7.24 11.43
CA ALA A 52 1.99 6.55 10.29
C ALA A 52 2.13 7.43 9.04
N SER A 53 1.75 8.70 9.09
CA SER A 53 1.67 9.59 7.92
C SER A 53 3.01 9.81 7.22
N GLN A 54 4.07 10.07 7.97
CA GLN A 54 5.41 10.24 7.41
C GLN A 54 5.92 8.93 6.78
N ALA A 55 5.79 7.81 7.52
CA ALA A 55 6.19 6.50 7.03
C ALA A 55 5.42 6.12 5.74
N ALA A 56 4.13 6.46 5.66
CA ALA A 56 3.32 6.24 4.47
C ALA A 56 3.80 7.06 3.28
N ALA A 57 4.12 8.35 3.47
CA ALA A 57 4.64 9.19 2.41
C ALA A 57 5.96 8.64 1.83
N GLU A 58 6.88 8.22 2.70
CA GLU A 58 8.15 7.62 2.27
C GLU A 58 7.94 6.25 1.60
N PHE A 59 7.09 5.40 2.18
CA PHE A 59 6.73 4.09 1.62
C PHE A 59 6.19 4.20 0.19
N VAL A 60 5.33 5.19 -0.08
CA VAL A 60 4.78 5.42 -1.43
C VAL A 60 5.89 5.72 -2.45
N LEU A 61 6.97 6.41 -2.06
CA LEU A 61 8.09 6.68 -2.97
C LEU A 61 8.85 5.39 -3.33
N PHE A 62 8.97 4.44 -2.39
CA PHE A 62 9.52 3.12 -2.67
C PHE A 62 8.60 2.28 -3.54
N GLU A 63 7.30 2.24 -3.24
CA GLU A 63 6.30 1.50 -4.02
C GLU A 63 6.24 1.98 -5.48
N ARG A 64 6.40 3.28 -5.74
CA ARG A 64 6.45 3.80 -7.12
C ARG A 64 7.63 3.27 -7.93
N ARG A 65 8.71 2.84 -7.28
CA ARG A 65 9.89 2.22 -7.92
C ARG A 65 9.73 0.70 -8.04
N CYS A 66 9.27 0.05 -6.97
CA CYS A 66 9.14 -1.41 -6.90
C CYS A 66 7.91 -1.94 -7.66
N CYS A 67 6.81 -1.19 -7.65
CA CYS A 67 5.50 -1.59 -8.16
C CYS A 67 4.90 -0.47 -9.04
N PRO A 68 5.51 -0.14 -10.20
CA PRO A 68 5.09 0.99 -11.04
C PRO A 68 3.69 0.85 -11.65
N PHE A 69 3.06 -0.34 -11.56
CA PHE A 69 1.69 -0.59 -12.01
C PHE A 69 0.61 -0.06 -11.06
N PHE A 70 0.97 0.30 -9.81
CA PHE A 70 0.00 0.89 -8.90
C PHE A 70 -0.32 2.34 -9.26
N ARG A 71 -1.62 2.65 -9.21
CA ARG A 71 -2.10 4.00 -8.88
C ARG A 71 -2.15 4.11 -7.36
N ILE A 72 -1.31 4.98 -6.81
CA ILE A 72 -1.17 5.19 -5.37
C ILE A 72 -1.62 6.60 -5.01
N ALA A 73 -2.43 6.74 -3.95
CA ALA A 73 -2.82 8.05 -3.41
C ALA A 73 -2.74 8.05 -1.87
N LEU A 74 -2.33 9.20 -1.33
CA LEU A 74 -2.47 9.54 0.07
C LEU A 74 -3.47 10.68 0.19
N GLU A 75 -4.52 10.46 0.97
CA GLU A 75 -5.64 11.38 1.13
C GLU A 75 -5.82 11.71 2.61
N TRP A 76 -5.63 12.99 2.97
CA TRP A 76 -5.87 13.48 4.32
C TRP A 76 -7.28 14.04 4.39
N GLU A 77 -8.08 13.50 5.30
CA GLU A 77 -9.41 14.05 5.54
C GLU A 77 -9.31 15.42 6.26
N PRO A 78 -10.28 16.33 6.03
CA PRO A 78 -10.31 17.64 6.66
C PRO A 78 -10.27 17.57 8.20
N ALA A 79 -9.92 18.69 8.83
CA ALA A 79 -9.92 18.87 10.29
C ALA A 79 -8.99 17.90 11.06
N ALA A 80 -7.80 17.63 10.53
CA ALA A 80 -6.87 16.63 11.06
C ALA A 80 -7.51 15.23 11.17
N GLY A 81 -8.41 14.94 10.22
CA GLY A 81 -9.06 13.65 10.09
C GLY A 81 -8.08 12.54 9.66
N PRO A 82 -8.60 11.32 9.47
CA PRO A 82 -7.76 10.17 9.16
C PRO A 82 -7.02 10.32 7.82
N LEU A 83 -5.88 9.64 7.73
CA LEU A 83 -5.14 9.46 6.48
C LEU A 83 -5.60 8.18 5.80
N TRP A 84 -5.87 8.26 4.50
CA TRP A 84 -6.13 7.10 3.65
C TRP A 84 -4.98 6.86 2.69
N LEU A 85 -4.49 5.62 2.66
CA LEU A 85 -3.61 5.12 1.61
C LEU A 85 -4.45 4.29 0.64
N ARG A 86 -4.54 4.72 -0.62
CA ARG A 86 -5.20 3.97 -1.68
C ARG A 86 -4.18 3.28 -2.56
N LEU A 87 -4.38 1.98 -2.77
CA LEU A 87 -3.63 1.14 -3.69
C LEU A 87 -4.61 0.58 -4.71
N THR A 88 -4.56 1.10 -5.94
CA THR A 88 -5.49 0.80 -7.03
C THR A 88 -4.73 0.55 -8.33
N GLY A 89 -5.37 0.04 -9.38
CA GLY A 89 -4.72 -0.12 -10.68
C GLY A 89 -5.58 -0.82 -11.71
N GLY A 90 -4.93 -1.34 -12.76
CA GLY A 90 -5.59 -2.08 -13.83
C GLY A 90 -6.05 -3.48 -13.40
N GLU A 91 -6.53 -4.26 -14.37
CA GLU A 91 -6.96 -5.65 -14.16
C GLU A 91 -5.89 -6.48 -13.44
N GLY A 92 -6.28 -7.26 -12.42
CA GLY A 92 -5.38 -8.10 -11.61
C GLY A 92 -4.74 -7.41 -10.40
N VAL A 93 -4.75 -6.07 -10.33
CA VAL A 93 -4.13 -5.33 -9.23
C VAL A 93 -4.88 -5.54 -7.92
N LYS A 94 -6.22 -5.59 -7.96
CA LYS A 94 -7.04 -5.81 -6.77
C LYS A 94 -6.73 -7.17 -6.13
N GLU A 95 -6.63 -8.24 -6.93
CA GLU A 95 -6.30 -9.58 -6.47
C GLU A 95 -4.89 -9.62 -5.85
N PHE A 96 -3.94 -8.91 -6.46
CA PHE A 96 -2.58 -8.78 -5.97
C PHE A 96 -2.49 -8.02 -4.62
N VAL A 97 -3.29 -6.96 -4.44
CA VAL A 97 -3.36 -6.21 -3.16
C VAL A 97 -4.08 -7.03 -2.10
N ALA A 98 -5.15 -7.76 -2.47
CA ALA A 98 -5.91 -8.58 -1.53
C ALA A 98 -5.02 -9.60 -0.81
N ALA A 99 -4.05 -10.19 -1.51
CA ALA A 99 -3.08 -11.09 -0.92
C ALA A 99 -2.26 -10.43 0.21
N ARG A 100 -1.88 -9.16 0.06
CA ARG A 100 -1.08 -8.41 1.04
C ARG A 100 -1.90 -7.83 2.18
N VAL A 101 -3.13 -7.42 1.90
CA VAL A 101 -4.01 -6.78 2.88
C VAL A 101 -4.55 -7.80 3.88
N ARG A 102 -4.65 -9.08 3.50
CA ARG A 102 -4.96 -10.19 4.42
C ARG A 102 -3.98 -10.28 5.59
N ASP A 103 -2.71 -9.94 5.38
CA ASP A 103 -1.68 -10.00 6.41
C ASP A 103 -1.79 -8.88 7.47
N VAL A 104 -2.55 -7.81 7.17
CA VAL A 104 -2.69 -6.63 8.04
C VAL A 104 -4.09 -6.38 8.57
N ASN A 105 -5.07 -7.21 8.21
CA ASN A 105 -6.44 -7.03 8.65
C ASN A 105 -6.76 -7.89 9.90
N PRO A 106 -6.78 -7.32 11.12
CA PRO A 106 -7.22 -8.05 12.31
C PRO A 106 -8.70 -8.46 12.26
N SER A 107 -9.51 -7.79 11.43
CA SER A 107 -10.95 -8.08 11.29
C SER A 107 -11.26 -9.32 10.46
N ALA A 108 -10.29 -9.87 9.72
CA ALA A 108 -10.47 -11.07 8.90
C ALA A 108 -10.23 -12.39 9.68
N GLN A 109 -9.80 -12.31 10.95
CA GLN A 109 -9.27 -13.47 11.68
C GLN A 109 -10.22 -14.08 12.73
N CYS A 110 -11.46 -13.62 12.85
CA CYS A 110 -12.48 -14.32 13.64
C CYS A 110 -13.62 -14.81 12.75
N ARG A 111 -13.45 -16.03 12.23
CA ARG A 111 -14.56 -16.84 11.74
C ARG A 111 -14.58 -18.12 12.58
N CYS A 112 -15.12 -17.99 13.79
CA CYS A 112 -15.60 -19.09 14.63
C CYS A 112 -17.06 -18.81 14.94
#